data_AF-A0A2V8GE10-F1
#
_entry.id   AF-A0A2V8GE10-F1
#
_cell.length_a   1.000
_cell.length_b   1.000
_cell.length_c   1.000
_cell.angle_alpha   90.00
_cell.angle_beta   90.00
_cell.angle_gamma   90.00
#
_symmetry.space_group_name_H-M   'P 1'
#
loop_
_entity.id
_entity.type
_entity.pdbx_description
1 polymer ?
#
loop_
_entity_poly.entity_id
_entity_poly.type
_entity_poly.pdbx_seq_one_letter_code
_entity_poly.pdbx_strand_id
1 'polypeptide(L)'
;MDRLSGFQAASLVVMRILIGWHFFYEGYYKLMLPGWTRAGRPVAGWSAAGYLNAATGPVAGVFHRLAHSASLAHAVDVAVPIGLTLVGLSLMLGLLTRIGCVGALLFLTLFYVSAPPL
;
A
#
# COMPACT_ATOMS: atom_id res chain seq x y z
N MET A 1 -4.15 24.10 24.23
CA MET A 1 -4.46 22.90 23.41
C MET A 1 -5.97 22.82 23.35
N ASP A 2 -6.57 23.28 22.27
CA ASP A 2 -8.03 23.30 22.14
C ASP A 2 -8.57 21.88 22.14
N ARG A 3 -9.56 21.61 23.00
CA ARG A 3 -10.24 20.31 23.02
C ARG A 3 -11.09 20.19 21.77
N LEU A 4 -10.85 19.16 20.97
CA LEU A 4 -11.70 18.80 19.84
C LEU A 4 -13.13 18.53 20.35
N SER A 5 -14.14 19.01 19.62
CA SER A 5 -15.52 18.59 19.88
C SER A 5 -15.67 17.09 19.68
N GLY A 6 -16.63 16.46 20.35
CA GLY A 6 -16.86 15.01 20.23
C GLY A 6 -17.08 14.56 18.78
N PHE A 7 -17.74 15.40 17.97
CA PHE A 7 -17.93 15.16 16.55
C PHE A 7 -16.62 15.23 15.74
N GLN A 8 -15.75 16.21 16.01
CA GLN A 8 -14.44 16.30 15.36
C GLN A 8 -13.57 15.09 15.70
N ALA A 9 -13.56 14.69 16.98
CA ALA A 9 -12.80 13.52 17.42
C ALA A 9 -13.32 12.23 16.75
N ALA A 10 -14.64 12.03 16.73
CA ALA A 10 -15.25 10.89 16.06
C ALA A 10 -14.93 10.86 14.56
N SER A 11 -15.02 12.01 13.88
CA SER A 11 -14.73 12.12 12.45
C SER A 11 -13.29 11.74 12.12
N LEU A 12 -12.32 12.19 12.93
CA LEU A 12 -10.91 11.83 12.75
C LEU A 12 -10.66 10.33 12.99
N VAL A 13 -11.32 9.74 13.98
CA VAL A 13 -11.21 8.29 14.25
C VAL A 13 -11.79 7.48 13.09
N VAL A 14 -12.97 7.85 12.59
CA VAL A 14 -13.60 7.18 11.45
C VAL A 14 -12.72 7.30 10.20
N MET A 15 -12.24 8.51 9.89
CA MET A 15 -11.34 8.73 8.75
C MET A 15 -10.07 7.86 8.84
N ARG A 16 -9.46 7.80 10.02
CA ARG A 16 -8.28 6.96 10.27
C ARG A 16 -8.59 5.48 10.03
N ILE A 17 -9.72 4.99 10.51
CA ILE A 17 -10.14 3.60 10.33
C ILE A 17 -10.40 3.30 8.85
N LEU A 18 -11.07 4.19 8.11
CA LEU A 18 -11.33 4.02 6.68
C LEU A 18 -10.04 3.96 5.85
N ILE A 19 -9.08 4.85 6.13
CA ILE A 19 -7.76 4.82 5.49
C ILE A 19 -7.04 3.52 5.84
N GLY A 20 -7.01 3.15 7.13
CA GLY A 20 -6.37 1.92 7.59
C GLY A 20 -6.98 0.67 6.96
N TRP A 21 -8.31 0.61 6.85
CA TRP A 21 -9.03 -0.47 6.18
C TRP A 21 -8.62 -0.60 4.71
N HIS A 22 -8.51 0.51 3.98
CA HIS A 22 -8.13 0.48 2.57
C HIS A 22 -6.70 -0.06 2.38
N PHE A 23 -5.74 0.43 3.17
CA PHE A 23 -4.37 -0.09 3.18
C PHE A 23 -4.30 -1.58 3.55
N PHE A 24 -5.05 -1.99 4.57
CA PHE A 24 -5.10 -3.36 5.01
C PHE A 24 -5.69 -4.28 3.94
N TYR A 25 -6.79 -3.89 3.32
CA TYR A 25 -7.42 -4.63 2.23
C TYR A 25 -6.45 -4.82 1.06
N GLU A 26 -5.78 -3.76 0.63
CA GLU A 26 -4.81 -3.80 -0.46
C GLU A 26 -3.60 -4.69 -0.15
N GLY A 27 -3.11 -4.69 1.09
CA GLY A 27 -2.03 -5.57 1.53
C GLY A 27 -2.48 -7.03 1.65
N TYR A 28 -3.61 -7.27 2.31
CA TYR A 28 -4.20 -8.59 2.48
C TYR A 28 -4.49 -9.26 1.14
N TYR A 29 -5.14 -8.56 0.21
CA TYR A 29 -5.43 -9.09 -1.12
C TYR A 29 -4.17 -9.59 -1.84
N LYS A 30 -3.07 -8.83 -1.75
CA LYS A 30 -1.79 -9.19 -2.38
C LYS A 30 -1.11 -10.37 -1.68
N LEU A 31 -1.23 -10.48 -0.36
CA LEU A 31 -0.70 -11.61 0.42
C LEU A 31 -1.48 -12.92 0.19
N MET A 32 -2.78 -12.83 -0.12
CA MET A 32 -3.63 -14.01 -0.35
C MET A 32 -3.52 -14.57 -1.78
N LEU A 33 -2.78 -13.91 -2.68
CA LEU A 33 -2.49 -14.43 -4.00
C LEU A 33 -1.26 -15.37 -3.95
N PRO A 34 -1.23 -16.48 -4.70
CA PRO A 34 -2.21 -16.92 -5.70
C PRO A 34 -3.51 -17.45 -5.08
N GLY A 35 -4.64 -16.96 -5.57
CA GLY A 35 -5.97 -17.43 -5.20
C GLY A 35 -6.48 -18.53 -6.13
N TRP A 36 -7.76 -18.88 -6.00
CA TRP A 36 -8.40 -19.90 -6.83
C TRP A 36 -9.56 -19.31 -7.62
N THR A 37 -9.62 -19.62 -8.91
CA THR A 37 -10.78 -19.32 -9.75
C THR A 37 -11.98 -20.21 -9.37
N ARG A 38 -13.20 -19.82 -9.77
CA ARG A 38 -14.41 -20.64 -9.58
C ARG A 38 -14.31 -22.03 -10.23
N ALA A 39 -13.47 -22.19 -11.25
CA ALA A 39 -13.22 -23.47 -11.93
C ALA A 39 -12.10 -24.29 -11.26
N GLY A 40 -11.60 -23.89 -10.09
CA GLY A 40 -10.55 -24.61 -9.35
C GLY A 40 -9.14 -24.43 -9.92
N ARG A 41 -8.92 -23.49 -10.84
CA ARG A 41 -7.57 -23.18 -11.37
C ARG A 41 -6.89 -22.10 -10.51
N PRO A 42 -5.59 -22.23 -10.18
CA PRO A 42 -4.87 -21.18 -9.48
C PRO A 42 -4.76 -19.93 -10.34
N VAL A 43 -4.93 -18.77 -9.71
CA VAL A 43 -4.65 -17.46 -10.31
C VAL A 43 -3.17 -17.16 -10.13
N ALA A 44 -2.55 -16.36 -11.01
CA ALA A 44 -1.17 -15.92 -10.80
C ALA A 44 -1.00 -15.21 -9.45
N GLY A 45 0.18 -15.39 -8.84
CA GLY A 45 0.58 -14.63 -7.66
C GLY A 45 0.66 -13.14 -7.96
N TRP A 46 0.60 -12.31 -6.92
CA TRP A 46 0.84 -10.89 -7.09
C TRP A 46 2.29 -10.63 -7.50
N SER A 47 2.51 -9.66 -8.40
CA SER A 47 3.82 -9.10 -8.68
C SER A 47 3.73 -7.61 -8.98
N ALA A 48 4.69 -6.86 -8.46
CA ALA A 48 4.88 -5.44 -8.68
C ALA A 48 5.48 -5.14 -10.05
N ALA A 49 6.00 -6.13 -10.79
CA ALA A 49 6.70 -5.90 -12.05
C ALA A 49 5.87 -5.10 -13.06
N GLY A 50 4.57 -5.38 -13.19
CA GLY A 50 3.68 -4.62 -14.07
C GLY A 50 3.53 -3.15 -13.63
N TYR A 51 3.42 -2.92 -12.33
CA TYR A 51 3.33 -1.58 -11.74
C TYR A 51 4.62 -0.78 -11.94
N LEU A 52 5.77 -1.41 -11.67
CA LEU A 52 7.08 -0.78 -11.80
C LEU A 52 7.43 -0.46 -13.26
N ASN A 53 7.07 -1.32 -14.21
CA ASN A 53 7.29 -1.10 -15.65
C ASN A 53 6.33 -0.06 -16.26
N ALA A 54 5.19 0.20 -15.63
CA ALA A 54 4.25 1.22 -16.06
C ALA A 54 4.60 2.63 -15.55
N ALA A 55 5.72 2.78 -14.84
CA ALA A 55 6.09 4.05 -14.23
C ALA A 55 6.41 5.14 -15.28
N THR A 56 5.95 6.35 -15.04
CA THR A 56 6.13 7.51 -15.94
C THR A 56 6.76 8.70 -15.20
N GLY A 57 7.18 9.72 -15.95
CA GLY A 57 7.76 10.94 -15.38
C GLY A 57 9.27 10.87 -15.09
N PRO A 58 9.82 11.87 -14.38
CA PRO A 58 11.27 12.10 -14.28
C PRO A 58 12.02 11.01 -13.49
N VAL A 59 11.32 10.24 -12.67
CA VAL A 59 11.89 9.18 -11.83
C VAL A 59 11.58 7.77 -12.34
N ALA A 60 10.89 7.62 -13.48
CA ALA A 60 10.53 6.33 -14.06
C ALA A 60 11.73 5.37 -14.20
N GLY A 61 12.91 5.91 -14.55
CA GLY A 61 14.14 5.13 -14.66
C GLY A 61 14.55 4.41 -13.36
N VAL A 62 14.18 4.92 -12.19
CA VAL A 62 14.42 4.24 -10.91
C VAL A 62 13.50 3.01 -10.77
N PHE A 63 12.22 3.17 -11.09
CA PHE A 63 11.21 2.10 -11.04
C PHE A 63 11.48 1.00 -12.08
N HIS A 64 11.88 1.36 -13.30
CA HIS A 64 12.29 0.38 -14.32
C HIS A 64 13.52 -0.44 -13.89
N ARG A 65 14.50 0.17 -13.19
CA ARG A 65 15.64 -0.59 -12.63
C ARG A 65 15.21 -1.58 -11.55
N LEU A 66 14.24 -1.20 -10.71
CA LEU A 66 13.63 -2.12 -9.74
C LEU A 66 12.93 -3.28 -10.45
N ALA A 67 12.22 -3.02 -11.55
CA ALA A 67 11.51 -4.03 -12.33
C ALA A 67 12.44 -5.02 -13.06
N HIS A 68 13.56 -4.53 -13.59
CA HIS A 68 14.49 -5.33 -14.40
C HIS A 68 15.51 -6.13 -13.59
N SER A 69 15.58 -5.92 -12.27
CA SER A 69 16.43 -6.69 -11.38
C SER A 69 15.60 -7.73 -10.62
N ALA A 70 15.86 -9.02 -10.87
CA ALA A 70 15.09 -10.11 -10.26
C ALA A 70 15.09 -10.07 -8.72
N SER A 71 16.23 -9.73 -8.09
CA SER A 71 16.34 -9.65 -6.63
C SER A 71 15.59 -8.46 -6.06
N LEU A 72 15.65 -7.30 -6.72
CA LEU A 72 14.93 -6.09 -6.29
C LEU A 72 13.43 -6.22 -6.53
N ALA A 73 13.01 -6.76 -7.67
CA ALA A 73 11.60 -7.02 -7.97
C ALA A 73 11.01 -7.98 -6.93
N HIS A 74 11.70 -9.08 -6.60
CA HIS A 74 11.25 -10.00 -5.56
C HIS A 74 11.18 -9.33 -4.18
N ALA A 75 12.14 -8.45 -3.84
CA ALA A 75 12.09 -7.70 -2.58
C ALA A 75 10.86 -6.77 -2.53
N VAL A 76 10.51 -6.10 -3.63
CA VAL A 76 9.29 -5.28 -3.73
C VAL A 76 8.03 -6.15 -3.64
N ASP A 77 8.04 -7.32 -4.30
CA ASP A 77 6.94 -8.28 -4.32
C ASP A 77 6.58 -8.78 -2.91
N VAL A 78 7.54 -8.81 -2.00
CA VAL A 78 7.33 -9.18 -0.58
C VAL A 78 7.10 -7.94 0.31
N ALA A 79 7.87 -6.88 0.12
CA ALA A 79 7.85 -5.72 1.01
C ALA A 79 6.56 -4.91 0.91
N VAL A 80 6.01 -4.74 -0.30
CA VAL A 80 4.81 -3.90 -0.51
C VAL A 80 3.58 -4.51 0.19
N PRO A 81 3.21 -5.79 -0.01
CA PRO A 81 2.02 -6.36 0.63
C PRO A 81 2.14 -6.38 2.16
N ILE A 82 3.31 -6.71 2.69
CA ILE A 82 3.58 -6.70 4.14
C ILE A 82 3.48 -5.28 4.69
N GLY A 83 4.12 -4.31 4.04
CA GLY A 83 4.11 -2.92 4.49
C GLY A 83 2.71 -2.30 4.47
N LEU A 84 1.93 -2.54 3.41
CA LEU A 84 0.53 -2.11 3.33
C LEU A 84 -0.33 -2.72 4.44
N THR A 85 -0.14 -4.01 4.72
CA THR A 85 -0.88 -4.73 5.78
C THR A 85 -0.54 -4.17 7.17
N LEU A 86 0.75 -3.97 7.47
CA LEU A 86 1.20 -3.43 8.76
C LEU A 86 0.73 -1.99 8.99
N VAL A 87 0.83 -1.13 7.97
CA VAL A 87 0.34 0.25 8.01
C VAL A 87 -1.19 0.27 8.19
N GLY A 88 -1.90 -0.57 7.45
CA GLY A 88 -3.35 -0.70 7.55
C GLY A 88 -3.81 -1.12 8.95
N LEU A 89 -3.17 -2.15 9.52
CA LEU A 89 -3.46 -2.60 10.89
C LEU A 89 -3.12 -1.53 11.94
N SER A 90 -1.98 -0.85 11.80
CA SER A 90 -1.57 0.25 12.69
C SER A 90 -2.63 1.36 12.74
N LEU A 91 -3.13 1.79 11.57
CA LEU A 91 -4.14 2.84 11.47
C LEU A 91 -5.53 2.37 11.92
N MET A 92 -5.92 1.13 11.59
CA MET A 92 -7.23 0.59 11.93
C MET A 92 -7.35 0.37 13.44
N LEU A 93 -6.38 -0.31 14.06
CA LEU A 93 -6.34 -0.57 15.50
C LEU A 93 -6.00 0.68 16.32
N GLY A 94 -5.47 1.72 15.68
CA GLY A 94 -5.01 2.92 16.40
C GLY A 94 -3.71 2.69 17.18
N LEU A 95 -2.95 1.65 16.85
CA LEU A 95 -1.65 1.35 17.46
C LEU A 95 -0.54 2.07 16.69
N LEU A 96 0.35 2.78 17.39
CA LEU A 96 1.49 3.48 16.77
C LEU A 96 1.06 4.43 15.63
N THR A 97 -0.08 5.11 15.77
CA THR A 97 -0.72 5.91 14.69
C THR A 97 0.21 6.90 14.02
N ARG A 98 1.15 7.53 14.74
CA ARG A 98 2.13 8.44 14.12
C ARG A 98 3.00 7.72 13.09
N ILE A 99 3.52 6.54 13.43
CA ILE A 99 4.35 5.73 12.53
C ILE A 99 3.50 5.21 11.37
N GLY A 100 2.27 4.73 11.66
CA GLY A 100 1.33 4.31 10.62
C GLY A 100 1.01 5.42 9.62
N CYS A 101 0.77 6.65 10.07
CA CYS A 101 0.53 7.80 9.19
C CYS A 101 1.75 8.13 8.32
N VAL A 102 2.98 8.10 8.89
CA VAL A 102 4.21 8.32 8.11
C VAL A 102 4.39 7.23 7.07
N GLY A 103 4.14 5.96 7.42
CA GLY A 103 4.18 4.84 6.47
C GLY A 103 3.15 4.99 5.36
N ALA A 104 1.91 5.36 5.68
CA ALA A 104 0.86 5.61 4.69
C ALA A 104 1.22 6.74 3.74
N LEU A 105 1.77 7.85 4.26
CA LEU A 105 2.25 8.97 3.45
C LEU A 105 3.38 8.56 2.51
N LEU A 106 4.34 7.77 3.01
CA LEU A 106 5.45 7.26 2.21
C LEU A 106 4.95 6.38 1.05
N PHE A 107 4.06 5.42 1.32
CA PHE A 107 3.47 4.57 0.29
C PHE A 107 2.70 5.37 -0.75
N LEU A 108 1.83 6.28 -0.32
CA LEU A 108 1.07 7.15 -1.24
C LEU A 108 2.00 8.00 -2.09
N THR A 109 3.06 8.55 -1.50
CA THR A 109 4.05 9.36 -2.24
C THR A 109 4.76 8.51 -3.28
N LEU A 110 5.23 7.31 -2.92
CA LEU A 110 5.89 6.40 -3.87
C LEU A 110 4.95 6.01 -5.03
N PHE A 111 3.70 5.72 -4.71
CA PHE A 111 2.71 5.35 -5.73
C PHE A 111 2.35 6.53 -6.64
N TYR A 112 2.16 7.71 -6.08
CA TYR A 112 1.88 8.93 -6.84
C TYR A 112 3.04 9.29 -7.76
N VAL A 113 4.27 9.24 -7.24
CA VAL A 113 5.49 9.58 -7.97
C VAL A 113 5.81 8.56 -9.06
N SER A 114 5.32 7.32 -8.96
CA SER A 114 5.47 6.33 -10.02
C SER A 114 4.64 6.65 -11.27
N ALA A 115 3.50 7.32 -11.11
CA ALA A 115 2.58 7.65 -12.21
C ALA A 115 1.95 9.03 -11.98
N PRO A 116 2.74 10.12 -12.07
CA PRO A 116 2.22 11.46 -11.92
C PRO A 116 1.23 11.77 -13.04
N PRO A 117 0.11 12.47 -12.76
CA PRO A 117 -0.83 12.89 -13.80
C PRO A 117 -0.12 13.84 -14.78
N LEU A 118 -0.26 13.54 -16.07
CA LEU A 118 0.27 14.33 -17.19
C LEU A 118 -0.59 15.56 -17.49
#